data_AF-A0A328AXC5-F1
#
_entry.id   AF-A0A328AXC5-F1
#
_cell.length_a   1.000
_cell.length_b   1.000
_cell.length_c   1.000
_cell.angle_alpha   90.00
_cell.angle_beta   90.00
_cell.angle_gamma   90.00
#
_symmetry.space_group_name_H-M   'P 1'
#
loop_
_entity.id
_entity.type
_entity.pdbx_description
1 polymer ?
#
loop_
_entity_poly.entity_id
_entity_poly.type
_entity_poly.pdbx_seq_one_letter_code
_entity_poly.pdbx_strand_id
1 'polypeptide(L)'
;MLDRLYLPLLGLAALAAIALSLVWPQGLGARSPGPFGHTPVQQTPAVQAAMKREADASQQRLTQTRQAVRSLQSQAIAPSQ
;
A
#
# COMPACT_ATOMS: atom_id res chain seq x y z
N MET A 1 -21.11 -40.27 -16.90
CA MET A 1 -19.89 -40.10 -16.09
C MET A 1 -19.87 -38.71 -15.48
N LEU A 2 -20.75 -38.48 -14.51
CA LEU A 2 -20.79 -37.22 -13.74
C LEU A 2 -19.53 -37.06 -12.89
N ASP A 3 -18.90 -38.17 -12.48
CA ASP A 3 -17.66 -38.19 -11.69
C ASP A 3 -16.49 -37.48 -12.37
N ARG A 4 -16.43 -37.49 -13.70
CA ARG A 4 -15.42 -36.76 -14.47
C ARG A 4 -15.63 -35.24 -14.48
N LEU A 5 -16.84 -34.78 -14.15
CA LEU A 5 -17.19 -33.37 -14.05
C LEU A 5 -17.04 -32.84 -12.63
N TYR A 6 -17.07 -33.71 -11.60
CA TYR A 6 -17.02 -33.30 -10.21
C TYR A 6 -15.76 -32.48 -9.86
N LEU A 7 -14.57 -33.03 -10.13
CA LEU A 7 -13.29 -32.36 -9.84
C LEU A 7 -13.09 -31.03 -10.61
N PRO A 8 -13.34 -30.94 -11.93
CA PRO A 8 -13.20 -29.66 -12.62
C PRO A 8 -14.22 -28.61 -12.15
N LEU A 9 -15.44 -29.02 -11.80
CA LEU A 9 -16.47 -28.10 -11.29
C LEU A 9 -16.13 -27.60 -9.89
N LEU A 10 -15.55 -28.45 -9.04
CA LEU A 10 -14.98 -28.06 -7.75
C LEU A 10 -13.82 -27.07 -7.93
N GLY A 11 -12.93 -27.31 -8.90
CA GLY A 11 -11.84 -26.40 -9.23
C GLY A 11 -12.34 -25.02 -9.68
N LEU A 12 -13.37 -24.98 -10.53
CA LEU A 12 -14.02 -23.73 -10.93
C LEU A 12 -14.68 -23.01 -9.75
N ALA A 13 -15.35 -23.74 -8.86
CA ALA A 13 -15.94 -23.16 -7.66
C ALA A 13 -14.88 -22.57 -6.71
N ALA A 14 -13.74 -23.24 -6.56
CA ALA A 14 -12.62 -22.73 -5.76
C ALA A 14 -12.03 -21.45 -6.38
N LEU A 15 -11.80 -21.42 -7.70
CA LEU A 15 -11.34 -20.22 -8.39
C LEU A 15 -12.33 -19.06 -8.26
N ALA A 16 -13.63 -19.34 -8.36
CA ALA A 16 -14.66 -18.33 -8.14
C ALA A 16 -14.65 -17.77 -6.71
N ALA A 17 -14.45 -18.62 -5.70
CA ALA A 17 -14.33 -18.19 -4.30
C ALA A 17 -13.09 -17.32 -4.06
N ILE A 18 -11.94 -17.65 -4.68
CA ILE A 18 -10.72 -16.84 -4.63
C ILE A 18 -10.92 -15.49 -5.34
N ALA A 19 -11.52 -15.49 -6.52
CA ALA A 19 -11.81 -14.25 -7.23
C ALA A 19 -12.75 -13.33 -6.43
N LEU A 20 -13.75 -13.91 -5.76
CA LEU A 20 -14.66 -13.17 -4.89
C LEU A 20 -13.95 -12.58 -3.67
N SER A 21 -13.00 -13.31 -3.06
CA SER A 21 -12.25 -12.82 -1.91
C SER A 21 -11.30 -11.67 -2.28
N LEU A 22 -10.74 -11.67 -3.49
CA LEU A 22 -9.91 -10.57 -3.99
C LEU A 22 -10.71 -9.29 -4.28
N VAL A 23 -12.00 -9.41 -4.59
CA VAL A 23 -12.90 -8.26 -4.83
C VAL A 23 -13.44 -7.68 -3.52
N TRP A 24 -13.44 -8.45 -2.43
CA TRP A 24 -14.00 -8.00 -1.16
C TRP A 24 -13.22 -6.81 -0.58
N PRO A 25 -13.88 -5.69 -0.26
CA PRO A 25 -13.19 -4.52 0.28
C PRO A 25 -12.63 -4.83 1.67
N GLN A 26 -11.32 -4.75 1.82
CA GLN A 26 -10.65 -4.80 3.13
C GLN A 26 -10.87 -3.51 3.96
N GLY A 27 -11.68 -2.55 3.48
CA GLY A 27 -12.00 -1.28 4.15
C GLY A 27 -10.84 -0.27 4.23
N LEU A 28 -9.64 -0.67 3.81
CA LEU A 28 -8.39 0.07 3.85
C LEU A 28 -7.85 0.17 2.41
N GLY A 29 -7.79 1.38 1.84
CA GLY A 29 -7.17 1.64 0.54
C GLY A 29 -8.09 2.25 -0.53
N ALA A 30 -7.88 1.84 -1.78
CA ALA A 30 -8.64 2.32 -2.94
C ALA A 30 -10.09 1.80 -2.92
N ARG A 31 -11.01 2.57 -3.50
CA ARG A 31 -12.44 2.18 -3.55
C ARG A 31 -12.59 1.01 -4.51
N SER A 32 -13.37 0.00 -4.13
CA SER A 32 -13.76 -1.08 -5.04
C SER A 32 -14.43 -0.51 -6.31
N PRO A 33 -14.22 -1.12 -7.48
CA PRO A 33 -14.91 -0.71 -8.69
C PRO A 33 -16.43 -0.95 -8.55
N GLY A 34 -17.24 0.00 -9.04
CA GLY A 34 -18.70 -0.06 -8.94
C GLY A 34 -19.28 -1.29 -9.66
N PRO A 35 -20.43 -1.84 -9.20
CA PRO A 35 -21.32 -1.36 -8.13
C PRO A 35 -20.89 -1.76 -6.70
N PHE A 36 -19.74 -2.40 -6.53
CA PHE A 36 -19.31 -2.90 -5.22
C PHE A 36 -18.57 -1.82 -4.40
N GLY A 37 -18.64 -1.91 -3.08
CA GLY A 37 -17.83 -1.13 -2.13
C GLY A 37 -18.43 0.21 -1.65
N HIS A 38 -18.16 0.52 -0.38
CA HIS A 38 -18.44 1.80 0.27
C HIS A 38 -17.19 2.69 0.33
N THR A 39 -17.35 3.98 0.67
CA THR A 39 -16.23 4.92 0.85
C THR A 39 -15.22 4.38 1.87
N PRO A 40 -13.97 4.10 1.48
CA PRO A 40 -12.97 3.55 2.41
C PRO A 40 -12.61 4.53 3.53
N VAL A 41 -12.33 4.02 4.72
CA VAL A 41 -11.99 4.84 5.91
C VAL A 41 -10.75 5.69 5.65
N GLN A 42 -9.77 5.14 4.93
CA GLN A 42 -8.54 5.84 4.54
C GLN A 42 -8.76 6.96 3.53
N GLN A 43 -9.90 6.98 2.83
CA GLN A 43 -10.25 8.07 1.91
C GLN A 43 -11.01 9.21 2.60
N THR A 44 -11.27 9.11 3.91
CA THR A 44 -11.83 10.25 4.64
C THR A 44 -10.84 11.43 4.63
N PRO A 45 -11.32 12.68 4.51
CA PRO A 45 -10.46 13.86 4.48
C PRO A 45 -9.54 13.96 5.70
N ALA A 46 -10.04 13.55 6.88
CA ALA A 46 -9.28 13.56 8.13
C ALA A 46 -8.08 12.60 8.10
N VAL A 47 -8.28 11.37 7.61
CA VAL A 47 -7.21 10.35 7.54
C VAL A 47 -6.19 10.72 6.47
N GLN A 48 -6.62 11.24 5.32
CA GLN A 48 -5.71 11.75 4.30
C GLN A 48 -4.85 12.91 4.81
N ALA A 49 -5.43 13.85 5.56
CA ALA A 49 -4.69 14.94 6.17
C ALA A 49 -3.66 14.45 7.19
N ALA A 50 -4.00 13.43 8.00
CA ALA A 50 -3.07 12.82 8.94
C ALA A 50 -1.89 12.12 8.22
N MET A 51 -2.19 11.30 7.20
CA MET A 51 -1.17 10.62 6.39
C MET A 51 -0.22 11.62 5.72
N LYS A 52 -0.75 12.74 5.20
CA LYS A 52 0.08 13.78 4.58
C LYS A 52 1.02 14.44 5.58
N ARG A 53 0.54 14.79 6.78
CA ARG A 53 1.40 15.36 7.84
C ARG A 53 2.51 14.41 8.24
N GLU A 54 2.21 13.13 8.37
CA GLU A 54 3.21 12.11 8.71
C GLU A 54 4.24 11.93 7.59
N ALA A 55 3.78 11.90 6.33
CA ALA A 55 4.64 11.85 5.16
C ALA A 55 5.58 13.08 5.11
N ASP A 56 5.05 14.29 5.30
CA ASP A 56 5.84 15.53 5.30
C ASP A 56 6.88 15.51 6.43
N ALA A 57 6.51 15.10 7.65
CA ALA A 57 7.43 14.96 8.77
C ALA A 57 8.54 13.92 8.49
N SER A 58 8.21 12.81 7.83
CA SER A 58 9.19 11.80 7.43
C SER A 58 10.16 12.33 6.37
N GLN A 59 9.68 13.11 5.40
CA GLN A 59 10.52 13.70 4.37
C GLN A 59 11.49 14.75 4.93
N GLN A 60 11.05 15.55 5.90
CA GLN A 60 11.91 16.48 6.61
C GLN A 60 13.05 15.75 7.32
N ARG A 61 12.73 14.67 8.07
CA ARG A 61 13.74 13.83 8.73
C ARG A 61 14.75 13.26 7.73
N LEU A 62 14.28 12.67 6.63
CA LEU A 62 15.16 12.13 5.58
C LEU A 62 16.07 13.20 4.95
N THR A 63 15.54 14.41 4.75
CA THR A 63 16.30 15.52 4.19
C THR A 63 17.39 16.00 5.15
N GLN A 64 17.06 16.14 6.43
CA GLN A 64 18.03 16.49 7.48
C GLN A 64 19.14 15.44 7.58
N THR A 65 18.79 14.15 7.59
CA THR A 65 19.78 13.06 7.61
C THR A 65 20.69 13.11 6.38
N ARG A 66 20.13 13.33 5.18
CA ARG A 66 20.94 13.46 3.95
C ARG A 66 21.89 14.66 4.01
N GLN A 67 21.43 15.79 4.55
CA GLN A 67 22.26 16.97 4.72
C GLN A 67 23.41 16.73 5.71
N ALA A 68 23.12 16.10 6.86
CA ALA A 68 24.13 15.74 7.85
C ALA A 68 25.18 14.77 7.29
N VAL A 69 24.77 13.78 6.50
CA VAL A 69 25.71 12.87 5.83
C VAL A 69 26.59 13.62 4.84
N ARG A 70 26.01 14.53 4.04
CA ARG A 70 26.78 15.36 3.09
C ARG A 70 27.77 16.27 3.79
N SER A 71 27.40 16.88 4.92
CA SER A 71 28.32 17.75 5.68
C SER A 71 29.48 16.96 6.29
N LEU A 72 29.23 15.76 6.80
CA LEU A 72 30.28 14.87 7.29
C LEU A 72 31.24 14.44 6.17
N GLN A 73 30.71 14.15 4.98
CA GLN A 73 31.54 13.84 3.81
C GLN A 73 32.40 15.03 3.39
N SER A 74 31.86 16.26 3.33
CA SER A 74 32.67 17.44 3.01
C SER A 74 33.74 17.73 4.07
N GLN A 75 33.42 17.53 5.35
CA GLN A 75 34.37 17.72 6.45
C GLN A 75 35.50 16.69 6.44
N ALA A 76 35.21 15.45 6.01
CA ALA A 76 36.21 14.37 5.89
C ALA A 76 37.11 14.50 4.65
N ILE A 77 36.68 15.23 3.62
CA ILE A 77 37.48 15.51 2.41
C ILE A 77 38.36 16.76 2.60
N ALA A 78 37.93 17.73 3.42
CA ALA A 78 38.67 18.96 3.72
C ALA A 78 39.82 18.92 4.78
N PRO A 79 40.08 17.87 5.59
CA PRO A 79 40.98 17.98 6.74
C PRO A 79 42.47 17.74 6.40
N SER A 80 42.86 17.89 5.12
CA SER A 80 44.23 17.60 4.66
C SER A 80 44.87 18.72 3.83
N GLN A 81 44.57 19.99 4.13
CA GLN A 81 45.28 21.16 3.59
C GLN A 81 45.87 22.00 4.71
#